data_AF-A0A9D8DZW3-F1
#
_entry.id   AF-A0A9D8DZW3-F1
#
_cell.length_a   1.000
_cell.length_b   1.000
_cell.length_c   1.000
_cell.angle_alpha   90.00
_cell.angle_beta   90.00
_cell.angle_gamma   90.00
#
_symmetry.space_group_name_H-M   'P 1'
#
loop_
_entity.id
_entity.type
_entity.pdbx_description
1 polymer ?
#
loop_
_entity_poly.entity_id
_entity_poly.type
_entity_poly.pdbx_seq_one_letter_code
_entity_poly.pdbx_strand_id
1 'polypeptide(L)'
;MIGSEAGERTSTRRKWTAIGVATALLTGAFWLVLLAFNLWLGDTTVEEIRAGAEVPFTRAVGAALGGGLLLMLAGFTALALVSRRVRPARAVAVAGVLGAAMWLWLPFVTGEPYTPMVAGFGAGGLVALRMEPEHTVGRRVLAAVLVTVYLFVLLRIALLIGVIVAPLLPLPALAWADAMAERRALNRPVGETKPPVRRRPRP
;
A
#
# COMPACT_ATOMS: atom_id res chain seq x y z
N MET A 1 11.67 22.23 -28.09
CA MET A 1 12.52 21.97 -26.91
C MET A 1 11.84 20.91 -26.05
N ILE A 2 12.20 19.64 -26.22
CA ILE A 2 11.71 18.53 -25.38
C ILE A 2 12.95 17.89 -24.80
N GLY A 3 13.40 18.39 -23.66
CA GLY A 3 14.59 17.92 -22.97
C GLY A 3 14.35 17.97 -21.47
N SER A 4 14.56 16.83 -20.81
CA SER A 4 14.76 16.71 -19.36
C SER A 4 13.56 16.91 -18.43
N GLU A 5 12.54 16.04 -18.51
CA GLU A 5 11.77 15.65 -17.31
C GLU A 5 12.34 14.37 -16.66
N ALA A 6 13.63 14.09 -16.86
CA ALA A 6 14.34 13.11 -16.05
C ALA A 6 14.63 13.76 -14.69
N GLY A 7 13.59 13.89 -13.87
CA GLY A 7 13.72 14.40 -12.51
C GLY A 7 14.80 13.60 -11.77
N GLU A 8 15.71 14.32 -11.12
CA GLU A 8 16.83 13.79 -10.35
C GLU A 8 16.41 12.53 -9.55
N ARG A 9 17.21 11.45 -9.67
CA ARG A 9 16.95 10.16 -9.01
C ARG A 9 16.83 10.38 -7.50
N THR A 10 15.86 9.71 -6.87
CA THR A 10 15.76 9.76 -5.41
C THR A 10 16.91 8.99 -4.77
N SER A 11 17.51 9.56 -3.73
CA SER A 11 18.53 8.84 -2.98
C SER A 11 17.90 7.65 -2.24
N THR A 12 18.63 6.53 -2.18
CA THR A 12 18.20 5.30 -1.49
C THR A 12 17.79 5.58 -0.04
N ARG A 13 18.57 6.39 0.68
CA ARG A 13 18.26 6.80 2.05
C ARG A 13 16.88 7.46 2.15
N ARG A 14 16.58 8.42 1.28
CA ARG A 14 15.30 9.15 1.27
C ARG A 14 14.13 8.23 0.94
N LYS A 15 14.30 7.27 0.02
CA LYS A 15 13.28 6.27 -0.31
C LYS A 15 12.95 5.41 0.90
N TRP A 16 13.95 4.87 1.59
CA TRP A 16 13.76 4.09 2.81
C TRP A 16 13.19 4.91 3.97
N THR A 17 13.56 6.19 4.09
CA THR A 17 12.90 7.10 5.05
C THR A 17 11.42 7.27 4.72
N ALA A 18 11.06 7.46 3.44
CA ALA A 18 9.66 7.56 3.02
C ALA A 18 8.87 6.30 3.39
N ILE A 19 9.44 5.12 3.12
CA ILE A 19 8.85 3.82 3.44
C ILE A 19 8.71 3.66 4.95
N GLY A 20 9.74 3.95 5.74
CA GLY A 20 9.70 3.80 7.20
C GLY A 20 8.64 4.70 7.84
N VAL A 21 8.61 5.98 7.48
CA VAL A 21 7.60 6.93 8.00
C VAL A 21 6.19 6.51 7.58
N ALA A 22 5.99 6.18 6.31
CA ALA A 22 4.68 5.73 5.83
C ALA A 22 4.24 4.42 6.51
N THR A 23 5.15 3.46 6.70
CA THR A 23 4.85 2.20 7.39
C THR A 23 4.42 2.44 8.83
N ALA A 24 5.09 3.33 9.56
CA ALA A 24 4.70 3.70 10.91
C ALA A 24 3.29 4.33 10.96
N LEU A 25 2.99 5.25 10.03
CA LEU A 25 1.67 5.89 9.94
C LEU A 25 0.57 4.89 9.56
N LEU A 26 0.81 4.02 8.58
CA LEU A 26 -0.13 2.97 8.18
C LEU A 26 -0.33 1.92 9.29
N THR A 27 0.70 1.65 10.08
CA THR A 27 0.60 0.81 11.28
C THR A 27 -0.28 1.46 12.34
N GLY A 28 -0.09 2.75 12.60
CA GLY A 28 -1.01 3.49 13.47
C GLY A 28 -2.46 3.47 12.96
N ALA A 29 -2.64 3.67 11.64
CA ALA A 29 -3.96 3.57 11.01
C ALA A 29 -4.59 2.18 11.20
N PHE A 30 -3.80 1.12 11.04
CA PHE A 30 -4.23 -0.26 11.20
C PHE A 30 -4.77 -0.51 12.62
N TRP A 31 -3.98 -0.16 13.62
CA TRP A 31 -4.36 -0.37 15.02
C TRP A 31 -5.55 0.51 15.45
N LEU A 32 -5.67 1.73 14.94
CA LEU A 32 -6.85 2.58 15.22
C LEU A 32 -8.14 1.98 14.66
N VAL A 33 -8.10 1.39 13.46
CA VAL A 33 -9.27 0.72 12.88
C VAL A 33 -9.62 -0.54 13.69
N LEU A 34 -8.64 -1.32 14.12
CA LEU A 34 -8.90 -2.47 14.99
C LEU A 34 -9.48 -2.05 16.34
N LEU A 35 -8.96 -0.97 16.93
CA LEU A 35 -9.51 -0.37 18.13
C LEU A 35 -10.96 0.06 17.90
N ALA A 36 -11.27 0.67 16.75
CA ALA A 36 -12.63 1.06 16.43
C ALA A 36 -13.58 -0.13 16.36
N PHE A 37 -13.18 -1.22 15.69
CA PHE A 37 -13.98 -2.45 15.66
C PHE A 37 -14.14 -3.07 17.05
N ASN A 38 -13.10 -3.06 17.88
CA ASN A 38 -13.18 -3.55 19.24
C ASN A 38 -14.13 -2.69 20.11
N LEU A 39 -14.08 -1.36 19.96
CA LEU A 39 -15.00 -0.44 20.66
C LEU A 39 -16.44 -0.54 20.14
N TRP A 40 -16.63 -0.89 18.88
CA TRP A 40 -17.95 -0.98 18.26
C TRP A 40 -18.61 -2.33 18.53
N LEU A 41 -17.90 -3.42 18.26
CA LEU A 41 -18.43 -4.78 18.33
C LEU A 41 -18.23 -5.41 19.71
N GLY A 42 -17.18 -5.06 20.45
CA GLY A 42 -16.89 -5.62 21.77
C GLY A 42 -16.96 -7.15 21.77
N ASP A 43 -17.69 -7.71 22.72
CA ASP A 43 -17.95 -9.15 22.85
C ASP A 43 -19.21 -9.62 22.10
N THR A 44 -19.82 -8.74 21.30
CA THR A 44 -21.07 -9.04 20.58
C THR A 44 -20.83 -10.16 19.58
N THR A 45 -21.62 -11.21 19.71
CA THR A 45 -21.57 -12.37 18.82
C THR A 45 -22.40 -12.15 17.55
N VAL A 46 -22.11 -12.95 16.53
CA VAL A 46 -22.88 -12.92 15.26
C VAL A 46 -24.34 -13.33 15.48
N GLU A 47 -24.60 -14.24 16.42
CA GLU A 47 -25.95 -14.68 16.82
C GLU A 47 -26.75 -13.51 17.39
N GLU A 48 -26.16 -12.73 18.30
CA GLU A 48 -26.80 -11.57 18.91
C GLU A 48 -27.11 -10.47 17.88
N ILE A 49 -26.19 -10.21 16.97
CA ILE A 49 -26.41 -9.25 15.87
C ILE A 49 -27.59 -9.71 14.99
N ARG A 50 -27.68 -11.01 14.69
CA ARG A 50 -28.81 -11.58 13.94
C ARG A 50 -30.12 -11.55 14.70
N ALA A 51 -30.08 -11.66 16.03
CA ALA A 51 -31.23 -11.52 16.91
C ALA A 51 -31.69 -10.06 17.09
N GLY A 52 -30.99 -9.10 16.47
CA GLY A 52 -31.35 -7.69 16.49
C GLY A 52 -30.70 -6.89 17.62
N ALA A 53 -29.59 -7.36 18.19
CA ALA A 53 -28.82 -6.59 19.16
C ALA A 53 -28.41 -5.24 18.56
N GLU A 54 -28.70 -4.15 19.28
CA GLU A 54 -28.27 -2.82 18.89
C GLU A 54 -26.77 -2.67 19.14
N VAL A 55 -26.03 -2.29 18.10
CA VAL A 55 -24.58 -2.06 18.18
C VAL A 55 -24.31 -0.56 18.00
N PRO A 56 -24.35 0.25 19.09
CA PRO A 56 -24.39 1.70 18.99
C PRO A 56 -23.08 2.26 18.43
N PHE A 57 -23.19 3.08 17.39
CA PHE A 57 -22.05 3.79 16.84
C PHE A 57 -21.73 5.01 17.71
N THR A 58 -20.78 4.85 18.64
CA THR A 58 -20.40 5.92 19.57
C THR A 58 -19.46 6.94 18.93
N ARG A 59 -19.33 8.11 19.56
CA ARG A 59 -18.33 9.12 19.16
C ARG A 59 -16.90 8.58 19.19
N ALA A 60 -16.59 7.67 20.11
CA ALA A 60 -15.28 7.05 20.21
C ALA A 60 -14.97 6.16 19.01
N VAL A 61 -15.96 5.36 18.54
CA VAL A 61 -15.85 4.57 17.31
C VAL A 61 -15.60 5.47 16.12
N GLY A 62 -16.40 6.53 15.97
CA GLY A 62 -16.22 7.51 14.90
C GLY A 62 -14.85 8.20 14.92
N ALA A 63 -14.36 8.58 16.09
CA ALA A 63 -13.04 9.19 16.25
C ALA A 63 -11.91 8.22 15.89
N ALA A 64 -12.01 6.94 16.29
CA ALA A 64 -11.01 5.93 15.95
C ALA A 64 -10.99 5.60 14.45
N LEU A 65 -12.16 5.44 13.80
CA LEU A 65 -12.24 5.25 12.34
C LEU A 65 -11.74 6.47 11.57
N GLY A 66 -12.18 7.67 11.97
CA GLY A 66 -11.73 8.93 11.35
C GLY A 66 -10.23 9.14 11.51
N GLY A 67 -9.69 8.88 12.71
CA GLY A 67 -8.25 8.92 12.99
C GLY A 67 -7.46 7.90 12.16
N GLY A 68 -7.98 6.68 12.02
CA GLY A 68 -7.40 5.65 11.16
C GLY A 68 -7.33 6.08 9.69
N LEU A 69 -8.42 6.63 9.14
CA LEU A 69 -8.47 7.16 7.79
C LEU A 69 -7.46 8.30 7.59
N LEU A 70 -7.40 9.25 8.52
CA LEU A 70 -6.47 10.38 8.47
C LEU A 70 -5.01 9.91 8.52
N LEU A 71 -4.68 8.95 9.39
CA LEU A 71 -3.33 8.36 9.44
C LEU A 71 -3.00 7.61 8.15
N MET A 72 -3.96 6.91 7.55
CA MET A 72 -3.74 6.26 6.25
C MET A 72 -3.40 7.28 5.16
N LEU A 73 -4.19 8.35 5.05
CA LEU A 73 -3.94 9.43 4.09
C LEU A 73 -2.62 10.16 4.38
N ALA A 74 -2.27 10.36 5.65
CA ALA A 74 -0.99 10.91 6.06
C ALA A 74 0.17 9.99 5.66
N GLY A 75 0.01 8.67 5.80
CA GLY A 75 0.98 7.67 5.36
C GLY A 75 1.24 7.75 3.85
N PHE A 76 0.18 7.79 3.03
CA PHE A 76 0.33 7.97 1.58
C PHE A 76 0.89 9.34 1.21
N THR A 77 0.55 10.39 1.95
CA THR A 77 1.07 11.75 1.75
C THR A 77 2.57 11.81 2.05
N ALA A 78 3.01 11.25 3.19
CA ALA A 78 4.42 11.13 3.54
C ALA A 78 5.17 10.34 2.47
N LEU A 79 4.61 9.22 2.01
CA LEU A 79 5.20 8.40 0.96
C LEU A 79 5.38 9.19 -0.34
N ALA A 80 4.36 9.91 -0.79
CA ALA A 80 4.38 10.69 -2.03
C ALA A 80 5.33 11.90 -1.95
N LEU A 81 5.31 12.65 -0.85
CA LEU A 81 6.11 13.86 -0.68
C LEU A 81 7.59 13.53 -0.42
N VAL A 82 7.88 12.62 0.51
CA VAL A 82 9.27 12.28 0.87
C VAL A 82 9.96 11.58 -0.30
N SER A 83 9.24 10.74 -1.06
CA SER A 83 9.76 10.14 -2.29
C SER A 83 9.76 11.07 -3.52
N ARG A 84 9.41 12.36 -3.39
CA ARG A 84 9.40 13.36 -4.48
C ARG A 84 8.59 12.92 -5.71
N ARG A 85 7.37 12.42 -5.51
CA ARG A 85 6.45 12.10 -6.60
C ARG A 85 6.11 13.39 -7.38
N VAL A 86 6.10 13.32 -8.72
CA VAL A 86 5.87 14.48 -9.60
C VAL A 86 4.51 15.16 -9.36
N ARG A 87 3.46 14.37 -9.11
CA ARG A 87 2.10 14.86 -8.83
C ARG A 87 1.58 14.26 -7.52
N PRO A 88 2.05 14.76 -6.36
CA PRO A 88 1.83 14.11 -5.07
C PRO A 88 0.35 14.12 -4.68
N ALA A 89 -0.37 15.23 -4.86
CA ALA A 89 -1.79 15.32 -4.52
C ALA A 89 -2.65 14.29 -5.28
N ARG A 90 -2.45 14.18 -6.60
CA ARG A 90 -3.14 13.18 -7.43
C ARG A 90 -2.79 11.75 -7.00
N ALA A 91 -1.51 11.50 -6.69
CA ALA A 91 -1.07 10.19 -6.24
C ALA A 91 -1.71 9.80 -4.89
N VAL A 92 -1.78 10.73 -3.95
CA VAL A 92 -2.45 10.52 -2.65
C VAL A 92 -3.94 10.27 -2.82
N ALA A 93 -4.63 11.06 -3.65
CA ALA A 93 -6.06 10.88 -3.90
C ALA A 93 -6.36 9.49 -4.48
N VAL A 94 -5.61 9.08 -5.51
CA VAL A 94 -5.76 7.75 -6.11
C VAL A 94 -5.38 6.64 -5.12
N ALA A 95 -4.32 6.84 -4.33
CA ALA A 95 -3.92 5.88 -3.31
C ALA A 95 -4.99 5.70 -2.22
N GLY A 96 -5.61 6.79 -1.77
CA GLY A 96 -6.71 6.76 -0.81
C GLY A 96 -7.92 6.02 -1.36
N VAL A 97 -8.31 6.30 -2.62
CA VAL A 97 -9.44 5.61 -3.28
C VAL A 97 -9.16 4.12 -3.44
N LEU A 98 -7.97 3.73 -3.93
CA LEU A 98 -7.62 2.32 -4.07
C LEU A 98 -7.55 1.61 -2.71
N GLY A 99 -6.96 2.26 -1.70
CA GLY A 99 -6.90 1.74 -0.34
C GLY A 99 -8.28 1.48 0.24
N ALA A 100 -9.17 2.48 0.16
CA ALA A 100 -10.55 2.36 0.61
C ALA A 100 -11.35 1.31 -0.18
N ALA A 101 -11.17 1.24 -1.50
CA ALA A 101 -11.86 0.26 -2.35
C ALA A 101 -11.50 -1.18 -1.96
N MET A 102 -10.21 -1.46 -1.72
CA MET A 102 -9.79 -2.79 -1.24
C MET A 102 -10.39 -3.08 0.13
N TRP A 103 -10.39 -2.10 1.03
CA TRP A 103 -10.95 -2.30 2.37
C TRP A 103 -12.46 -2.53 2.37
N LEU A 104 -13.22 -1.90 1.47
CA LEU A 104 -14.67 -2.06 1.38
C LEU A 104 -15.09 -3.38 0.72
N TRP A 105 -14.39 -3.81 -0.34
CA TRP A 105 -14.84 -4.94 -1.16
C TRP A 105 -14.22 -6.27 -0.75
N LEU A 106 -12.95 -6.27 -0.36
CA LEU A 106 -12.20 -7.50 -0.11
C LEU A 106 -12.64 -8.28 1.15
N PRO A 107 -13.26 -7.68 2.21
CA PRO A 107 -13.79 -8.46 3.33
C PRO A 107 -14.86 -9.48 2.92
N PHE A 108 -15.63 -9.22 1.85
CA PHE A 108 -16.62 -10.16 1.32
C PHE A 108 -15.98 -11.42 0.72
N VAL A 109 -14.69 -11.37 0.41
CA VAL A 109 -13.90 -12.50 -0.10
C VAL A 109 -13.12 -13.17 1.02
N THR A 110 -12.51 -12.38 1.91
CA THR A 110 -11.59 -12.92 2.93
C THR A 110 -12.27 -13.30 4.24
N GLY A 111 -13.46 -12.79 4.52
CA GLY A 111 -14.20 -13.05 5.76
C GLY A 111 -13.59 -12.41 7.01
N GLU A 112 -12.62 -11.50 6.85
CA GLU A 112 -11.94 -10.83 7.97
C GLU A 112 -11.39 -9.45 7.53
N PRO A 113 -11.16 -8.51 8.47
CA PRO A 113 -10.85 -7.12 8.13
C PRO A 113 -9.36 -6.84 7.88
N TYR A 114 -8.44 -7.72 8.28
CA TYR A 114 -6.98 -7.51 8.24
C TYR A 114 -6.42 -7.62 6.81
N THR A 115 -6.70 -8.69 6.06
CA THR A 115 -6.19 -8.86 4.68
C THR A 115 -6.64 -7.72 3.75
N PRO A 116 -7.90 -7.26 3.78
CA PRO A 116 -8.36 -6.10 3.02
C PRO A 116 -7.55 -4.83 3.29
N MET A 117 -7.20 -4.58 4.56
CA MET A 117 -6.39 -3.41 4.94
C MET A 117 -4.96 -3.51 4.38
N VAL A 118 -4.35 -4.69 4.47
CA VAL A 118 -3.03 -4.98 3.89
C VAL A 118 -3.04 -4.77 2.38
N ALA A 119 -4.06 -5.30 1.69
CA ALA A 119 -4.25 -5.11 0.26
C ALA A 119 -4.41 -3.63 -0.09
N GLY A 120 -5.18 -2.88 0.70
CA GLY A 120 -5.36 -1.44 0.55
C GLY A 120 -4.07 -0.65 0.72
N PHE A 121 -3.26 -0.96 1.73
CA PHE A 121 -1.94 -0.35 1.94
C PHE A 121 -0.99 -0.66 0.78
N GLY A 122 -0.98 -1.90 0.31
CA GLY A 122 -0.25 -2.30 -0.89
C GLY A 122 -0.67 -1.48 -2.10
N ALA A 123 -1.96 -1.47 -2.42
CA ALA A 123 -2.54 -0.77 -3.57
C ALA A 123 -2.29 0.75 -3.52
N GLY A 124 -2.46 1.38 -2.36
CA GLY A 124 -2.13 2.79 -2.18
C GLY A 124 -0.63 3.06 -2.31
N GLY A 125 0.20 2.18 -1.76
CA GLY A 125 1.66 2.23 -1.88
C GLY A 125 2.16 2.17 -3.32
N LEU A 126 1.51 1.36 -4.19
CA LEU A 126 1.84 1.28 -5.62
C LEU A 126 1.83 2.66 -6.29
N VAL A 127 0.82 3.47 -5.95
CA VAL A 127 0.55 4.76 -6.58
C VAL A 127 1.26 5.91 -5.86
N ALA A 128 1.39 5.86 -4.53
CA ALA A 128 2.02 6.91 -3.76
C ALA A 128 3.57 6.88 -3.86
N LEU A 129 4.19 5.70 -3.81
CA LEU A 129 5.66 5.58 -3.84
C LEU A 129 6.22 5.92 -5.22
N ARG A 130 7.08 6.92 -5.36
CA ARG A 130 7.73 7.25 -6.65
C ARG A 130 8.36 6.03 -7.34
N MET A 131 8.19 5.93 -8.66
CA MET A 131 8.88 4.96 -9.52
C MET A 131 10.08 5.63 -10.18
N GLU A 132 11.18 4.89 -10.29
CA GLU A 132 12.34 5.22 -11.12
C GLU A 132 12.26 4.44 -12.45
N PRO A 133 13.05 4.78 -13.48
CA PRO A 133 12.94 4.19 -14.82
C PRO A 133 13.09 2.67 -14.87
N GLU A 134 13.82 2.08 -13.92
CA GLU A 134 14.05 0.63 -13.84
C GLU A 134 12.87 -0.12 -13.21
N HIS A 135 11.97 0.59 -12.52
CA HIS A 135 10.84 0.00 -11.82
C HIS A 135 9.69 -0.27 -12.79
N THR A 136 8.87 -1.28 -12.46
CA THR A 136 7.70 -1.63 -13.28
C THR A 136 6.49 -1.81 -12.38
N VAL A 137 5.33 -1.33 -12.84
CA VAL A 137 4.06 -1.47 -12.11
C VAL A 137 3.75 -2.95 -11.88
N GLY A 138 3.95 -3.81 -12.88
CA GLY A 138 3.68 -5.24 -12.77
C GLY A 138 4.43 -5.94 -11.63
N ARG A 139 5.71 -5.61 -11.41
CA ARG A 139 6.49 -6.19 -10.29
C ARG A 139 5.98 -5.73 -8.93
N ARG A 140 5.58 -4.46 -8.83
CA ARG A 140 5.00 -3.92 -7.60
C ARG A 140 3.63 -4.53 -7.30
N VAL A 141 2.77 -4.67 -8.32
CA VAL A 141 1.48 -5.37 -8.21
C VAL A 141 1.69 -6.81 -7.74
N LEU A 142 2.62 -7.53 -8.37
CA LEU A 142 2.95 -8.90 -7.95
C LEU A 142 3.42 -8.95 -6.49
N ALA A 143 4.29 -8.03 -6.07
CA ALA A 143 4.74 -7.96 -4.68
C ALA A 143 3.60 -7.67 -3.69
N ALA A 144 2.70 -6.75 -4.03
CA ALA A 144 1.51 -6.48 -3.22
C ALA A 144 0.62 -7.72 -3.10
N VAL A 145 0.32 -8.39 -4.21
CA VAL A 145 -0.49 -9.61 -4.23
C VAL A 145 0.16 -10.72 -3.40
N LEU A 146 1.46 -10.96 -3.57
CA LEU A 146 2.18 -11.99 -2.82
C LEU A 146 2.16 -11.72 -1.31
N VAL A 147 2.34 -10.46 -0.88
CA VAL A 147 2.23 -10.11 0.55
C VAL A 147 0.82 -10.26 1.07
N THR A 148 -0.19 -9.85 0.31
CA THR A 148 -1.59 -10.02 0.69
C THR A 148 -1.94 -11.50 0.84
N VAL A 149 -1.53 -12.36 -0.11
CA VAL A 149 -1.74 -13.81 -0.03
C VAL A 149 -0.96 -14.43 1.14
N TYR A 150 0.30 -14.03 1.33
CA TYR A 150 1.10 -14.49 2.47
C TYR A 150 0.44 -14.15 3.80
N LEU A 151 -0.04 -12.92 3.97
CA LEU A 151 -0.70 -12.50 5.20
C LEU A 151 -2.07 -13.15 5.38
N PHE A 152 -2.83 -13.32 4.30
CA PHE A 152 -4.06 -14.09 4.34
C PHE A 152 -3.81 -15.48 4.92
N VAL A 153 -2.82 -16.21 4.39
CA VAL A 153 -2.43 -17.54 4.88
C VAL A 153 -1.91 -17.47 6.32
N LEU A 154 -1.04 -16.52 6.63
CA LEU A 154 -0.46 -16.36 7.97
C LEU A 154 -1.54 -16.11 9.03
N LEU A 155 -2.57 -15.32 8.73
CA LEU A 155 -3.68 -15.06 9.64
C LEU A 155 -4.51 -16.31 9.94
N ARG A 156 -4.57 -17.30 9.03
CA ARG A 156 -5.24 -18.60 9.28
C ARG A 156 -4.39 -19.53 10.15
N ILE A 157 -3.07 -19.45 10.06
CA ILE A 157 -2.16 -20.37 10.73
C ILE A 157 -1.73 -19.83 12.11
N ALA A 158 -1.51 -18.51 12.20
CA ALA A 158 -0.98 -17.84 13.38
C ALA A 158 -1.55 -16.42 13.48
N LEU A 159 -2.83 -16.30 13.85
CA LEU A 159 -3.58 -15.04 13.89
C LEU A 159 -2.81 -13.91 14.58
N LEU A 160 -2.34 -14.13 15.80
CA LEU A 160 -1.66 -13.08 16.59
C LEU A 160 -0.41 -12.55 15.87
N ILE A 161 0.43 -13.45 15.37
CA ILE A 161 1.64 -13.10 14.61
C ILE A 161 1.24 -12.36 13.32
N GLY A 162 0.22 -12.88 12.63
CA GLY A 162 -0.32 -12.30 11.41
C GLY A 162 -0.76 -10.85 11.61
N VAL A 163 -1.56 -10.57 12.65
CA VAL A 163 -2.07 -9.22 12.95
C VAL A 163 -0.94 -8.25 13.29
N ILE A 164 0.05 -8.66 14.06
CA ILE A 164 1.21 -7.82 14.43
C ILE A 164 2.03 -7.46 13.18
N VAL A 165 2.25 -8.43 12.30
CA VAL A 165 3.10 -8.27 11.12
C VAL A 165 2.35 -7.61 9.95
N ALA A 166 1.01 -7.70 9.93
CA ALA A 166 0.17 -7.28 8.81
C ALA A 166 0.48 -5.86 8.27
N PRO A 167 0.52 -4.81 9.11
CA PRO A 167 0.76 -3.46 8.62
C PRO A 167 2.22 -3.18 8.23
N LEU A 168 3.15 -4.04 8.61
CA LEU A 168 4.59 -3.81 8.46
C LEU A 168 5.12 -4.24 7.08
N LEU A 169 4.45 -5.17 6.41
CA LEU A 169 4.96 -5.79 5.18
C LEU A 169 4.66 -5.07 3.85
N PRO A 170 3.51 -4.40 3.66
CA PRO A 170 3.11 -3.93 2.33
C PRO A 170 4.15 -3.03 1.66
N LEU A 171 4.59 -1.97 2.34
CA LEU A 171 5.52 -1.00 1.74
C LEU A 171 6.95 -1.54 1.61
N PRO A 172 7.53 -2.24 2.61
CA PRO A 172 8.83 -2.87 2.43
C PRO A 172 8.88 -3.89 1.29
N ALA A 173 7.79 -4.63 1.04
CA ALA A 173 7.77 -5.57 -0.09
C ALA A 173 7.78 -4.87 -1.45
N LEU A 174 7.09 -3.72 -1.59
CA LEU A 174 7.20 -2.89 -2.78
C LEU A 174 8.64 -2.37 -2.97
N ALA A 175 9.28 -1.94 -1.89
CA ALA A 175 10.66 -1.49 -1.90
C ALA A 175 11.64 -2.59 -2.31
N TRP A 176 11.39 -3.81 -1.85
CA TRP A 176 12.16 -4.99 -2.22
C TRP A 176 12.02 -5.31 -3.71
N ALA A 177 10.79 -5.24 -4.25
CA ALA A 177 10.53 -5.44 -5.68
C ALA A 177 11.29 -4.42 -6.54
N ASP A 178 11.33 -3.16 -6.10
CA ASP A 178 12.11 -2.12 -6.75
C ASP A 178 13.62 -2.37 -6.66
N ALA A 179 14.13 -2.74 -5.48
CA ALA A 179 15.55 -3.03 -5.28
C ALA A 179 16.01 -4.22 -6.16
N MET A 180 15.17 -5.23 -6.32
CA MET A 180 15.43 -6.35 -7.22
C MET A 180 15.42 -5.91 -8.69
N ALA A 181 14.57 -4.95 -9.05
CA ALA A 181 14.56 -4.38 -10.40
C ALA A 181 15.83 -3.59 -10.70
N GLU A 182 16.30 -2.79 -9.74
CA GLU A 182 17.55 -2.04 -9.83
C GLU A 182 18.75 -2.99 -9.97
N ARG A 183 18.83 -4.07 -9.16
CA ARG A 183 19.88 -5.09 -9.27
C ARG A 183 19.91 -5.77 -10.65
N ARG A 184 18.74 -6.08 -11.22
CA ARG A 184 18.65 -6.67 -12.57
C ARG A 184 19.09 -5.71 -13.66
N ALA A 185 18.79 -4.41 -13.51
CA ALA A 185 19.22 -3.40 -14.47
C ALA A 185 20.74 -3.22 -14.47
N LEU A 186 21.38 -3.27 -13.29
CA LEU A 186 22.83 -3.21 -13.16
C LEU A 186 23.53 -4.44 -13.78
N ASN A 187 22.89 -5.60 -13.73
CA ASN A 187 23.43 -6.85 -14.27
C ASN A 187 23.09 -7.09 -15.75
N ARG A 188 22.44 -6.13 -16.44
CA ARG A 188 22.20 -6.27 -17.89
C ARG A 188 23.50 -6.07 -18.66
N PRO A 189 23.89 -7.00 -19.55
CA PRO A 189 25.06 -6.82 -20.39
C PRO A 189 24.89 -5.60 -21.30
N VAL A 190 25.99 -4.84 -21.50
CA VAL A 190 26.06 -3.51 -22.16
C VAL A 190 25.64 -3.52 -23.65
N GLY A 191 25.21 -4.65 -24.20
CA GLY A 191 24.89 -4.82 -25.64
C GLY A 191 23.40 -4.83 -26.03
N GLU A 192 22.45 -4.83 -25.08
CA GLU A 192 21.00 -4.88 -25.38
C GLU A 192 20.32 -3.51 -25.42
N THR A 193 21.01 -2.48 -25.91
CA THR A 193 20.32 -1.27 -26.38
C THR A 193 19.64 -1.64 -27.68
N LYS A 194 18.33 -1.89 -27.64
CA LYS A 194 17.47 -2.11 -28.81
C LYS A 194 17.92 -1.18 -29.95
N PRO A 195 18.32 -1.68 -31.13
CA PRO A 195 18.76 -0.83 -32.21
C PRO A 195 17.65 0.17 -32.55
N PRO A 196 17.98 1.43 -32.88
CA PRO A 196 16.99 2.43 -33.20
C PRO A 196 16.12 1.90 -34.32
N VAL A 197 14.81 1.89 -34.10
CA VAL A 197 13.81 1.55 -35.12
C VAL A 197 14.08 2.46 -36.32
N ARG A 198 14.67 1.89 -37.38
CA ARG A 198 14.88 2.58 -38.66
C ARG A 198 13.50 3.04 -39.13
N ARG A 199 13.23 4.34 -39.01
CA ARG A 199 12.05 4.94 -39.65
C ARG A 199 12.21 4.68 -41.15
N ARG A 200 11.32 3.87 -41.74
CA ARG A 200 11.23 3.76 -43.19
C ARG A 200 10.95 5.15 -43.77
N PRO A 201 11.66 5.58 -44.82
CA PRO A 201 11.24 6.76 -45.56
C PRO A 201 9.84 6.50 -46.11
N ARG A 202 8.93 7.46 -45.92
CA ARG A 202 7.61 7.42 -46.55
C ARG A 202 7.79 7.74 -48.05
N PRO A 203 7.09 7.03 -48.95
CA PRO A 203 7.02 7.38 -50.37
C PRO A 203 6.26 8.69 -50.57
#